data_AF-A0A0W0VZA3-F1
#
_entry.id   AF-A0A0W0VZA3-F1
#
_cell.length_a   1.000
_cell.length_b   1.000
_cell.length_c   1.000
_cell.angle_alpha   90.00
_cell.angle_beta   90.00
_cell.angle_gamma   90.00
#
_symmetry.space_group_name_H-M   'P 1'
#
loop_
_entity.id
_entity.type
_entity.pdbx_description
1 polymer ?
#
loop_
_entity_poly.entity_id
_entity_poly.type
_entity_poly.pdbx_seq_one_letter_code
_entity_poly.pdbx_strand_id
1 'polypeptide(L)'
;MPFFPMQSSDQIKDYCQRQSLEELKKLNQQYGVFFEQVGSQQDDNNKNIDTINNKINCIKKRIEENRQEVRLAEERRKNILENLPGNHAERYLALQATIYFPNAEDISEELKTLEKQKNELEQRNAWIKFEIHSCVQELKIVNAVIKEKEFATAQKYKILDSTFPPNLGR
;
A
#
# COMPACT_ATOMS: atom_id res chain seq x y z
N MET A 1 16.01 -0.26 -1.30
CA MET A 1 17.15 0.57 -1.78
C MET A 1 17.71 -0.11 -3.04
N PRO A 2 17.18 0.25 -4.22
CA PRO A 2 17.50 -0.45 -5.46
C PRO A 2 18.77 0.07 -6.15
N PHE A 3 19.11 1.36 -5.98
CA PHE A 3 20.21 2.00 -6.71
C PHE A 3 21.53 2.01 -5.94
N PHE A 4 21.50 2.21 -4.62
CA PHE A 4 22.69 2.19 -3.77
C PHE A 4 22.51 1.29 -2.54
N PRO A 5 22.45 -0.04 -2.72
CA PRO A 5 22.27 -0.96 -1.60
C PRO A 5 23.45 -0.83 -0.62
N MET A 6 23.13 -0.53 0.65
CA MET A 6 24.08 -0.46 1.77
C MET A 6 25.22 0.56 1.64
N GLN A 7 25.08 1.59 0.80
CA GLN A 7 26.08 2.66 0.72
C GLN A 7 25.77 3.81 1.68
N SER A 8 26.80 4.37 2.31
CA SER A 8 26.66 5.61 3.09
C SER A 8 26.50 6.82 2.16
N SER A 9 25.96 7.92 2.70
CA SER A 9 25.82 9.18 1.96
C SER A 9 27.14 9.64 1.31
N ASP A 10 28.27 9.42 1.99
CA ASP A 10 29.60 9.79 1.49
C ASP A 10 30.04 8.90 0.33
N GLN A 11 29.78 7.59 0.41
CA GLN A 11 30.08 6.65 -0.69
C GLN A 11 29.26 6.95 -1.94
N ILE A 12 27.98 7.31 -1.77
CA ILE A 12 27.12 7.72 -2.88
C ILE A 12 27.65 9.01 -3.51
N LYS A 13 28.07 9.98 -2.68
CA LYS A 13 28.66 11.24 -3.16
C LYS A 13 29.95 11.00 -3.94
N ASP A 14 30.86 10.19 -3.41
CA ASP A 14 32.13 9.84 -4.07
C ASP A 14 31.90 9.12 -5.40
N TYR A 15 30.95 8.19 -5.44
CA TYR A 15 30.53 7.54 -6.69
C TYR A 15 30.02 8.57 -7.69
N CYS A 16 29.09 9.44 -7.29
CA CYS A 16 28.53 10.47 -8.16
C CYS A 16 29.57 11.48 -8.66
N GLN A 17 30.58 11.80 -7.83
CA GLN A 17 31.68 12.68 -8.21
C GLN A 17 32.57 12.07 -9.30
N ARG A 18 32.72 10.75 -9.35
CA ARG A 18 33.50 10.05 -10.38
C ARG A 18 32.76 9.89 -11.72
N GLN A 19 31.44 9.88 -11.70
CA GLN A 19 30.62 9.70 -12.92
C GLN A 19 30.56 10.96 -13.81
N SER A 20 30.23 10.81 -15.09
CA SER A 20 30.00 11.97 -15.97
C SER A 20 28.68 12.67 -15.64
N LEU A 21 28.54 13.95 -16.05
CA LEU A 21 27.29 14.69 -15.87
C LEU A 21 26.12 14.04 -16.63
N GLU A 22 26.40 13.44 -17.79
CA GLU A 22 25.39 12.78 -18.61
C GLU A 22 24.86 11.50 -17.95
N GLU A 23 25.74 10.70 -17.34
CA GLU A 23 25.37 9.51 -16.57
C GLU A 23 24.54 9.87 -15.34
N LEU A 24 24.88 10.96 -14.64
CA LEU A 24 24.09 11.44 -13.50
C LEU A 24 22.68 11.90 -13.92
N LYS A 25 22.54 12.53 -15.09
CA LYS A 25 21.22 12.91 -15.64
C LYS A 25 20.40 11.68 -16.03
N LYS A 26 21.03 10.66 -16.63
CA LYS A 26 20.38 9.37 -16.92
C LYS A 26 19.92 8.68 -15.63
N LEU A 27 20.77 8.67 -14.60
CA LEU A 27 20.42 8.12 -13.28
C LEU A 27 19.20 8.85 -12.68
N ASN A 28 19.17 10.19 -12.74
CA ASN A 28 18.04 10.98 -12.28
C ASN A 28 16.73 10.62 -13.02
N GLN A 29 16.78 10.43 -14.34
CA GLN A 29 15.63 9.97 -15.11
C GLN A 29 15.16 8.57 -14.68
N GLN A 30 16.08 7.65 -14.36
CA GLN A 30 15.74 6.31 -13.85
C GLN A 30 15.01 6.38 -12.49
N TYR A 31 15.41 7.30 -11.59
CA TYR A 31 14.65 7.55 -10.35
C TYR A 31 13.22 8.02 -10.64
N GLY A 32 13.02 8.87 -11.65
CA GLY A 32 11.69 9.31 -12.07
C GLY A 32 10.80 8.13 -12.48
N VAL A 33 11.29 7.28 -13.38
CA VAL A 33 10.57 6.07 -13.82
C VAL A 33 10.28 5.13 -12.64
N PHE A 34 11.24 4.96 -11.74
CA PHE A 34 11.06 4.14 -10.54
C PHE A 34 9.94 4.69 -9.64
N PHE A 35 9.90 6.00 -9.38
CA PHE A 35 8.85 6.62 -8.57
C PHE A 35 7.47 6.49 -9.21
N GLU A 36 7.36 6.59 -10.53
CA GLU A 36 6.09 6.37 -11.24
C GLU A 36 5.60 4.92 -11.09
N GLN A 37 6.50 3.94 -11.24
CA GLN A 37 6.17 2.52 -11.10
C GLN A 37 5.72 2.18 -9.68
N VAL A 38 6.52 2.61 -8.69
CA VAL A 38 6.24 2.35 -7.27
C VAL A 38 5.00 3.10 -6.80
N GLY A 39 4.79 4.33 -7.29
CA GLY A 39 3.56 5.09 -7.03
C GLY A 39 2.32 4.38 -7.59
N SER A 40 2.38 3.91 -8.84
CA SER A 40 1.29 3.12 -9.43
C SER A 40 0.99 1.85 -8.64
N GLN A 41 2.03 1.14 -8.19
CA GLN A 41 1.87 -0.05 -7.36
C GLN A 41 1.25 0.26 -5.99
N GLN A 42 1.62 1.39 -5.37
CA GLN A 42 1.00 1.84 -4.13
C GLN A 42 -0.50 2.16 -4.32
N ASP A 43 -0.86 2.81 -5.43
CA ASP A 43 -2.24 3.13 -5.76
C ASP A 43 -3.08 1.86 -5.98
N ASP A 44 -2.54 0.88 -6.70
CA ASP A 44 -3.22 -0.40 -6.91
C ASP A 44 -3.37 -1.21 -5.62
N ASN A 45 -2.35 -1.19 -4.74
CA ASN A 45 -2.48 -1.77 -3.40
C ASN A 45 -3.59 -1.09 -2.59
N ASN A 46 -3.70 0.25 -2.65
CA ASN A 46 -4.77 0.99 -1.95
C ASN A 46 -6.16 0.61 -2.47
N LYS A 47 -6.35 0.53 -3.80
CA LYS A 47 -7.63 0.07 -4.39
C LYS A 47 -7.99 -1.35 -3.95
N ASN A 48 -7.00 -2.24 -3.86
CA ASN A 48 -7.18 -3.60 -3.38
C ASN A 48 -7.57 -3.63 -1.90
N ILE A 49 -6.93 -2.80 -1.06
CA ILE A 49 -7.30 -2.65 0.35
C ILE A 49 -8.75 -2.17 0.49
N ASP A 50 -9.17 -1.18 -0.29
CA ASP A 50 -10.55 -0.69 -0.27
C ASP A 50 -11.55 -1.78 -0.69
N THR A 51 -11.21 -2.54 -1.72
CA THR A 51 -12.03 -3.68 -2.17
C THR A 51 -12.15 -4.75 -1.08
N ILE A 52 -11.05 -5.06 -0.39
CA ILE A 52 -11.05 -6.02 0.73
C ILE A 52 -11.88 -5.47 1.91
N ASN A 53 -11.74 -4.20 2.26
CA ASN A 53 -12.53 -3.56 3.32
C ASN A 53 -14.03 -3.65 3.00
N ASN A 54 -14.43 -3.40 1.75
CA ASN A 54 -15.82 -3.54 1.33
C ASN A 54 -16.32 -4.98 1.49
N LYS A 55 -15.53 -5.98 1.09
CA LYS A 55 -15.87 -7.40 1.29
C LYS A 55 -16.01 -7.75 2.78
N ILE A 56 -15.07 -7.32 3.61
CA ILE A 56 -15.12 -7.52 5.07
C ILE A 56 -16.40 -6.91 5.65
N ASN A 57 -16.77 -5.70 5.22
CA ASN A 57 -17.98 -5.03 5.70
C ASN A 57 -19.25 -5.79 5.28
N CYS A 58 -19.33 -6.26 4.03
CA CYS A 58 -20.44 -7.10 3.57
C CYS A 58 -20.58 -8.38 4.40
N ILE A 59 -19.46 -9.07 4.65
CA ILE A 59 -19.40 -10.26 5.49
C ILE A 59 -19.89 -9.97 6.91
N LYS A 60 -19.38 -8.89 7.53
CA LYS A 60 -19.80 -8.50 8.88
C LYS A 60 -21.30 -8.20 8.95
N LYS A 61 -21.85 -7.57 7.91
CA LYS A 61 -23.29 -7.31 7.82
C LYS A 61 -24.09 -8.62 7.73
N ARG A 62 -23.67 -9.57 6.88
CA ARG A 62 -24.30 -10.90 6.78
C ARG A 62 -24.26 -11.66 8.12
N ILE A 63 -23.15 -11.58 8.85
CA ILE A 63 -23.02 -12.19 10.18
C ILE A 63 -24.03 -11.58 11.16
N GLU A 64 -24.21 -10.26 11.14
CA GLU A 64 -25.15 -9.59 12.02
C GLU A 64 -26.61 -9.91 11.65
N GLU A 65 -26.93 -9.97 10.36
CA GLU A 65 -28.25 -10.42 9.86
C GLU A 65 -28.54 -11.86 10.33
N ASN A 66 -27.60 -12.79 10.13
CA ASN A 66 -27.74 -14.17 10.61
C ASN A 66 -27.92 -14.25 12.13
N ARG A 67 -27.19 -13.43 12.91
CA ARG A 67 -27.35 -13.37 14.37
C ARG A 67 -28.74 -12.89 14.78
N GLN A 68 -29.30 -11.91 14.07
CA GLN A 68 -30.65 -11.42 14.33
C GLN A 68 -31.69 -12.49 13.99
N GLU A 69 -31.54 -13.20 12.87
CA GLU A 69 -32.42 -14.31 12.51
C GLU A 69 -32.39 -15.43 13.54
N VAL A 70 -31.21 -15.81 14.02
CA VAL A 70 -31.05 -16.80 15.10
C VAL A 70 -31.78 -16.35 16.37
N ARG A 71 -31.61 -15.09 16.81
CA ARG A 71 -32.30 -14.58 18.00
C ARG A 71 -33.82 -14.62 17.83
N LEU A 72 -34.33 -14.16 16.70
CA LEU A 72 -35.77 -14.18 16.40
C LEU A 72 -36.32 -15.61 16.37
N ALA A 73 -35.55 -16.57 15.84
CA ALA A 73 -35.93 -17.97 15.84
C ALA A 73 -35.93 -18.56 17.26
N GLU A 74 -34.94 -18.23 18.08
CA GLU A 74 -34.89 -18.62 19.50
C GLU A 74 -36.07 -18.05 20.31
N GLU A 75 -36.42 -16.78 20.08
CA GLU A 75 -37.59 -16.14 20.70
C GLU A 75 -38.89 -16.83 20.30
N ARG A 76 -39.08 -17.13 19.00
CA ARG A 76 -40.23 -17.91 18.54
C ARG A 76 -40.28 -19.29 19.18
N ARG A 77 -39.11 -19.95 19.30
CA ARG A 77 -38.98 -21.26 19.94
C ARG A 77 -39.41 -21.22 21.40
N LYS A 78 -38.96 -20.22 22.16
CA LYS A 78 -39.39 -19.99 23.56
C LYS A 78 -40.89 -19.73 23.65
N ASN A 79 -41.41 -18.86 22.78
CA ASN A 79 -42.84 -18.53 22.76
C ASN A 79 -43.71 -19.77 22.51
N ILE A 80 -43.32 -20.65 21.58
CA ILE A 80 -44.01 -21.93 21.33
C ILE A 80 -43.99 -22.81 22.59
N LEU A 81 -42.85 -22.96 23.26
CA LEU A 81 -42.77 -23.78 24.48
C LEU A 81 -43.62 -23.24 25.63
N GLU A 82 -43.73 -21.92 25.76
CA GLU A 82 -44.43 -21.27 26.87
C GLU A 82 -45.94 -21.11 26.64
N ASN A 83 -46.36 -20.86 25.39
CA ASN A 83 -47.72 -20.39 25.10
C ASN A 83 -48.59 -21.35 24.27
N LEU A 84 -48.03 -22.40 23.63
CA LEU A 84 -48.88 -23.33 22.88
C LEU A 84 -49.81 -24.10 23.84
N PRO A 85 -51.10 -24.29 23.54
CA PRO A 85 -51.94 -25.21 24.30
C PRO A 85 -51.38 -26.64 24.24
N GLY A 86 -51.60 -27.42 25.30
CA GLY A 86 -51.09 -28.78 25.43
C GLY A 86 -50.02 -28.95 26.52
N ASN A 87 -49.68 -30.19 26.82
CA ASN A 87 -48.66 -30.53 27.82
C ASN A 87 -47.23 -30.31 27.28
N HIS A 88 -46.22 -30.36 28.15
CA HIS A 88 -44.83 -30.07 27.76
C HIS A 88 -44.31 -30.96 26.63
N ALA A 89 -44.72 -32.24 26.58
CA ALA A 89 -44.31 -33.18 25.55
C ALA A 89 -44.93 -32.86 24.18
N GLU A 90 -46.21 -32.47 24.15
CA GLU A 90 -46.91 -32.05 22.92
C GLU A 90 -46.28 -30.79 22.33
N ARG A 91 -45.91 -29.82 23.18
CA ARG A 91 -45.22 -28.60 22.75
C ARG A 91 -43.83 -28.90 22.20
N TYR A 92 -43.10 -29.82 22.82
CA TYR A 92 -41.77 -30.23 22.35
C TYR A 92 -41.85 -30.94 20.99
N LEU A 93 -42.87 -31.79 20.77
CA LEU A 93 -43.13 -32.44 19.48
C LEU A 93 -43.50 -31.43 18.39
N ALA A 94 -44.37 -30.46 18.69
CA ALA A 94 -44.70 -29.38 17.77
C ALA A 94 -43.46 -28.57 17.36
N LEU A 95 -42.55 -28.37 18.31
CA LEU A 95 -41.31 -27.64 18.08
C LEU A 95 -40.30 -28.43 17.25
N GLN A 96 -40.25 -29.76 17.40
CA GLN A 96 -39.48 -30.65 16.54
C GLN A 96 -39.99 -30.65 15.10
N ALA A 97 -41.31 -30.50 14.90
CA ALA A 97 -41.89 -30.38 13.56
C ALA A 97 -41.51 -29.05 12.87
N THR A 98 -41.26 -27.99 13.64
CA THR A 98 -40.70 -26.73 13.15
C THR A 98 -39.17 -26.78 13.13
N ILE A 99 -38.62 -27.53 12.18
CA ILE A 99 -37.17 -27.64 11.99
C ILE A 99 -36.62 -26.29 11.51
N TYR A 100 -35.96 -25.54 12.39
CA TYR A 100 -35.14 -24.38 12.02
C TYR A 100 -33.67 -24.70 12.30
N PHE A 101 -32.90 -24.85 11.23
CA PHE A 101 -31.44 -24.90 11.29
C PHE A 101 -30.91 -23.55 10.82
N PRO A 102 -30.38 -22.70 11.72
CA PRO A 102 -29.64 -21.55 11.25
C PRO A 102 -28.40 -22.06 10.51
N ASN A 103 -28.29 -21.74 9.22
CA ASN A 103 -27.08 -21.98 8.47
C ASN A 103 -25.99 -21.04 9.01
N ALA A 104 -25.23 -21.52 10.00
CA ALA A 104 -23.97 -20.93 10.37
C ALA A 104 -22.94 -21.31 9.29
N GLU A 105 -23.01 -20.62 8.15
CA GLU A 105 -21.94 -20.67 7.16
C GLU A 105 -20.65 -20.25 7.86
N ASP A 106 -19.58 -21.05 7.74
CA ASP A 106 -18.30 -20.78 8.43
C ASP A 106 -17.54 -19.65 7.72
N ILE A 107 -18.05 -18.43 7.89
CA ILE A 107 -17.52 -17.21 7.28
C ILE A 107 -16.26 -16.73 8.07
N SER A 108 -15.89 -17.41 9.16
CA SER A 108 -14.74 -17.09 10.00
C SER A 108 -13.42 -17.25 9.26
N GLU A 109 -13.29 -18.31 8.45
CA GLU A 109 -12.08 -18.54 7.66
C GLU A 109 -11.92 -17.50 6.54
N GLU A 110 -13.01 -17.15 5.85
CA GLU A 110 -13.00 -16.13 4.80
C GLU A 110 -12.56 -14.76 5.37
N LEU A 111 -13.09 -14.39 6.54
CA LEU A 111 -12.76 -13.12 7.21
C LEU A 111 -11.28 -13.07 7.60
N LYS A 112 -10.75 -14.14 8.20
CA LYS A 112 -9.31 -14.26 8.53
C LYS A 112 -8.43 -14.14 7.28
N THR A 113 -8.86 -14.75 6.18
CA THR A 113 -8.10 -14.72 4.92
C THR A 113 -8.05 -13.31 4.35
N LEU A 114 -9.18 -12.60 4.34
CA LEU A 114 -9.26 -11.21 3.89
C LEU A 114 -8.47 -10.27 4.79
N GLU A 115 -8.52 -10.44 6.11
CA GLU A 115 -7.73 -9.64 7.06
C GLU A 115 -6.22 -9.85 6.86
N LYS A 116 -5.80 -11.10 6.60
CA LYS A 116 -4.41 -11.41 6.29
C LYS A 116 -3.96 -10.72 5.00
N GLN A 117 -4.75 -10.83 3.92
CA GLN A 117 -4.45 -10.18 2.64
C GLN A 117 -4.35 -8.66 2.78
N LYS A 118 -5.26 -8.05 3.56
CA LYS A 118 -5.20 -6.61 3.87
C LYS A 118 -3.88 -6.24 4.56
N ASN A 119 -3.51 -6.96 5.62
CA ASN A 119 -2.29 -6.69 6.37
C ASN A 119 -1.04 -6.85 5.50
N GLU A 120 -1.00 -7.86 4.63
CA GLU A 120 0.09 -8.03 3.66
C GLU A 120 0.22 -6.84 2.70
N LEU A 121 -0.89 -6.30 2.20
CA LEU A 121 -0.88 -5.11 1.34
C LEU A 121 -0.46 -3.85 2.12
N GLU A 122 -0.89 -3.69 3.37
CA GLU A 122 -0.47 -2.58 4.23
C GLU A 122 1.04 -2.63 4.51
N GLN A 123 1.58 -3.82 4.77
CA GLN A 123 3.02 -4.02 4.94
C GLN A 123 3.81 -3.70 3.66
N ARG A 124 3.32 -4.14 2.49
CA ARG A 124 3.92 -3.78 1.20
C ARG A 124 3.92 -2.25 0.99
N ASN A 125 2.83 -1.57 1.31
CA ASN A 125 2.75 -0.11 1.23
C ASN A 125 3.71 0.59 2.21
N ALA A 126 3.88 0.06 3.42
CA ALA A 126 4.86 0.59 4.37
C ALA A 126 6.29 0.44 3.84
N TRP A 127 6.60 -0.72 3.24
CA TRP A 127 7.90 -0.97 2.61
C TRP A 127 8.15 -0.05 1.41
N ILE A 128 7.15 0.13 0.54
CA ILE A 128 7.20 1.09 -0.57
C ILE A 128 7.50 2.51 -0.06
N LYS A 129 6.81 2.98 0.99
CA LYS A 129 7.06 4.32 1.57
C LYS A 129 8.48 4.46 2.10
N PHE A 130 8.99 3.42 2.76
CA PHE A 130 10.37 3.40 3.24
C PHE A 130 11.38 3.46 2.08
N GLU A 131 11.11 2.73 1.00
CA GLU A 131 11.96 2.72 -0.18
C GLU A 131 11.95 4.08 -0.90
N ILE A 132 10.77 4.69 -1.09
CA ILE A 132 10.65 6.06 -1.62
C ILE A 132 11.44 7.04 -0.77
N HIS A 133 11.28 6.99 0.56
CA HIS A 133 12.00 7.89 1.46
C HIS A 133 13.52 7.76 1.28
N SER A 134 14.01 6.54 1.20
CA SER A 134 15.43 6.24 1.00
C SER A 134 15.92 6.79 -0.35
N CYS A 135 15.23 6.48 -1.45
CA CYS A 135 15.55 6.97 -2.78
C CYS A 135 15.53 8.50 -2.87
N VAL A 136 14.63 9.19 -2.15
CA VAL A 136 14.62 10.66 -2.10
C VAL A 136 15.88 11.21 -1.44
N GLN A 137 16.41 10.57 -0.40
CA GLN A 137 17.69 11.01 0.20
C GLN A 137 18.86 10.80 -0.77
N GLU A 138 18.91 9.66 -1.45
CA GLU A 138 19.92 9.36 -2.48
C GLU A 138 19.85 10.41 -3.61
N LEU A 139 18.65 10.72 -4.10
CA LEU A 139 18.44 11.68 -5.17
C LEU A 139 18.85 13.10 -4.78
N LYS A 140 18.73 13.50 -3.51
CA LYS A 140 19.25 14.81 -3.05
C LYS A 140 20.76 14.89 -3.22
N ILE A 141 21.49 13.83 -2.94
CA ILE A 141 22.95 13.76 -3.11
C ILE A 141 23.29 13.85 -4.60
N VAL A 142 22.63 13.04 -5.42
CA VAL A 142 22.81 13.04 -6.89
C VAL A 142 22.57 14.45 -7.44
N ASN A 143 21.46 15.10 -7.06
CA ASN A 143 21.12 16.45 -7.51
C ASN A 143 22.11 17.51 -7.03
N ALA A 144 22.67 17.37 -5.82
CA ALA A 144 23.70 18.26 -5.32
C ALA A 144 24.97 18.17 -6.18
N VAL A 145 25.43 16.94 -6.49
CA VAL A 145 26.61 16.72 -7.34
C VAL A 145 26.38 17.19 -8.78
N ILE A 146 25.17 16.99 -9.33
CA ILE A 146 24.80 17.52 -10.65
C ILE A 146 24.97 19.05 -10.65
N LYS A 147 24.41 19.76 -9.66
CA LYS A 147 24.50 21.22 -9.56
C LYS A 147 25.95 21.70 -9.43
N GLU A 148 26.76 21.02 -8.61
CA GLU A 148 28.20 21.33 -8.47
C GLU A 148 28.93 21.21 -9.82
N LYS A 149 28.65 20.15 -10.58
CA LYS A 149 29.27 19.91 -11.89
C LYS A 149 28.79 20.89 -12.95
N GLU A 150 27.50 21.21 -12.99
CA GLU A 150 26.94 22.22 -13.89
C GLU A 150 27.55 23.59 -13.64
N PHE A 151 27.71 23.98 -12.37
CA PHE A 151 28.36 25.22 -11.99
C PHE A 151 29.84 25.26 -12.41
N ALA A 152 30.58 24.17 -12.17
CA ALA A 152 31.98 24.06 -12.58
C ALA A 152 32.15 24.14 -14.11
N THR A 153 31.25 23.51 -14.89
CA THR A 153 31.25 23.67 -16.35
C THR A 153 30.95 25.11 -16.77
N ALA A 154 29.93 25.75 -16.18
CA ALA A 154 29.57 27.14 -16.50
C ALA A 154 30.70 28.13 -16.18
N GLN A 155 31.45 27.92 -15.09
CA GLN A 155 32.62 28.75 -14.78
C GLN A 155 33.77 28.56 -15.77
N LYS A 156 34.04 27.32 -16.21
CA LYS A 156 35.07 27.06 -17.24
C LYS A 156 34.78 27.81 -18.54
N TYR A 157 33.52 27.84 -19.00
CA TYR A 157 33.14 28.56 -20.21
C TYR A 157 33.28 30.08 -20.06
N LYS A 158 32.96 30.65 -18.88
CA LYS A 158 33.16 32.09 -18.60
C LYS A 158 34.64 32.51 -18.64
N ILE A 159 35.56 31.64 -18.22
CA ILE A 159 37.00 31.93 -18.23
C ILE A 159 37.52 31.90 -19.68
N LEU A 160 37.08 30.93 -20.49
CA LEU A 160 37.47 30.80 -21.90
C LEU A 160 37.01 32.00 -22.76
N ASP A 161 35.82 32.54 -22.51
CA ASP A 161 35.34 33.76 -23.19
C ASP A 161 36.12 35.04 -22.80
N SER A 162 36.73 35.07 -21.61
CA SER A 162 37.53 36.23 -21.14
C SER A 162 38.99 36.21 -21.62
N THR A 163 39.47 35.08 -22.18
CA THR A 163 40.85 34.90 -22.62
C THR A 163 41.10 35.18 -24.11
N PHE A 164 40.06 35.47 -24.89
CA PHE A 164 40.25 35.96 -26.27
C PHE A 164 40.31 37.50 -26.27
N PRO A 165 41.47 38.13 -26.53
CA PRO A 165 41.52 39.57 -26.68
C PRO A 165 40.67 39.98 -27.91
N PRO A 166 39.94 41.10 -27.85
CA PRO A 166 39.32 41.66 -29.03
C PRO A 166 40.43 41.93 -30.04
N ASN A 167 40.34 41.25 -31.18
CA ASN A 167 41.20 41.47 -32.32
C ASN A 167 41.04 42.95 -32.71
N LEU A 168 41.99 43.78 -32.30
CA LEU A 168 42.07 45.19 -32.67
C LEU A 168 42.47 45.26 -34.15
N GLY A 169 41.47 45.00 -35.00
CA GLY A 169 41.55 45.30 -36.41
C GLY A 169 41.39 46.80 -36.62
N ARG A 170 42.51 47.52 -36.70
CA ARG A 170 42.85 48.52 -37.72
C ARG A 170 44.14 49.24 -37.37
#